data_AF-F9PDT3-F1
#
_entry.id   AF-F9PDT3-F1
#
_cell.length_a   1.000
_cell.length_b   1.000
_cell.length_c   1.000
_cell.angle_alpha   90.00
_cell.angle_beta   90.00
_cell.angle_gamma   90.00
#
_symmetry.space_group_name_H-M   'P 1'
#
loop_
_entity.id
_entity.type
_entity.pdbx_description
1 polymer ?
#
loop_
_entity_poly.entity_id
_entity_poly.type
_entity_poly.pdbx_seq_one_letter_code
_entity_poly.pdbx_strand_id
1 'polypeptide(L)'
;MYQHSVEKIRYQLESQGFTNIADFSKNGDEPYFVKDTIHIGWLGWLAFDKVVNPFLSNPTTAPSYHMNDRFFSQDWADYDGNIKDFQ
;
A
#
# COMPACT_ATOMS: atom_id res chain seq x y z
N MET A 1 -5.11 8.41 -12.30
CA MET A 1 -3.65 8.24 -12.22
C MET A 1 -3.22 7.88 -10.81
N TYR A 2 -3.17 8.80 -9.83
CA TYR A 2 -2.63 8.49 -8.49
C TYR A 2 -3.28 7.28 -7.80
N GLN A 3 -4.62 7.26 -7.70
CA GLN A 3 -5.36 6.15 -7.09
C GLN A 3 -5.30 4.86 -7.92
N HIS A 4 -5.11 4.96 -9.23
CA HIS A 4 -4.92 3.78 -10.08
C HIS A 4 -3.55 3.12 -9.81
N SER A 5 -2.51 3.93 -9.59
CA SER A 5 -1.20 3.40 -9.16
C SER A 5 -1.27 2.77 -7.76
N VAL A 6 -2.07 3.33 -6.85
CA VAL A 6 -2.34 2.72 -5.54
C VAL A 6 -3.03 1.36 -5.70
N GLU A 7 -4.07 1.27 -6.53
CA GLU A 7 -4.74 0.00 -6.85
C GLU A 7 -3.77 -1.03 -7.44
N LYS A 8 -2.88 -0.61 -8.34
CA LYS A 8 -1.82 -1.47 -8.92
C LYS A 8 -0.86 -2.00 -7.85
N ILE A 9 -0.39 -1.15 -6.93
CA ILE A 9 0.47 -1.55 -5.80
C ILE A 9 -0.27 -2.51 -4.87
N ARG A 10 -1.51 -2.20 -4.49
CA ARG A 10 -2.32 -3.04 -3.61
C ARG A 10 -2.55 -4.42 -4.21
N TYR A 11 -2.84 -4.51 -5.51
CA TYR A 11 -3.00 -5.78 -6.19
C TYR A 11 -1.75 -6.65 -6.11
N GLN A 12 -0.57 -6.09 -6.36
CA GLN A 12 0.69 -6.82 -6.24
C GLN A 12 0.92 -7.36 -4.82
N LEU A 13 0.54 -6.60 -3.79
CA LEU A 13 0.66 -7.01 -2.39
C LEU A 13 -0.39 -8.08 -2.02
N GLU A 14 -1.67 -7.77 -2.21
CA GLU A 14 -2.79 -8.57 -1.75
C GLU A 14 -2.89 -9.91 -2.49
N SER A 15 -2.60 -9.94 -3.81
CA SER A 15 -2.60 -11.20 -4.59
C SER A 15 -1.54 -12.20 -4.13
N GLN A 16 -0.49 -11.76 -3.44
CA GLN A 16 0.60 -12.60 -2.94
C GLN A 16 0.51 -12.89 -1.44
N GLY A 17 -0.52 -12.37 -0.75
CA GLY A 17 -0.76 -12.59 0.67
C GLY A 17 -0.30 -11.47 1.61
N PHE A 18 0.17 -10.33 1.09
CA PHE A 18 0.51 -9.14 1.89
C PHE A 18 -0.72 -8.26 2.10
N THR A 19 -1.49 -8.52 3.17
CA THR A 19 -2.80 -7.87 3.40
C THR A 19 -2.78 -6.78 4.48
N ASN A 20 -1.69 -6.63 5.22
CA ASN A 20 -1.53 -5.58 6.24
C ASN A 20 -1.11 -4.25 5.59
N ILE A 21 -2.08 -3.49 5.07
CA ILE A 21 -1.83 -2.24 4.31
C ILE A 21 -2.45 -1.05 5.04
N ALA A 22 -1.61 -0.18 5.61
CA ALA A 22 -2.00 1.14 6.10
C ALA A 22 -2.02 2.15 4.94
N ASP A 23 -3.16 2.26 4.25
CA ASP A 23 -3.31 3.11 3.07
C ASP A 23 -3.79 4.51 3.44
N PHE A 24 -2.89 5.49 3.30
CA PHE A 24 -3.17 6.91 3.54
C PHE A 24 -3.20 7.75 2.25
N SER A 25 -3.30 7.10 1.08
CA SER A 25 -3.16 7.76 -0.22
C SER A 25 -4.28 8.79 -0.55
N LYS A 26 -5.36 8.79 0.24
CA LYS A 26 -6.51 9.70 0.09
C LYS A 26 -6.55 10.79 1.16
N ASN A 27 -5.59 10.85 2.07
CA ASN A 27 -5.57 11.78 3.21
C ASN A 27 -4.69 13.02 2.94
N GLY A 28 -4.30 13.26 1.69
CA GLY A 28 -3.38 14.36 1.34
C GLY A 28 -3.97 15.77 1.49
N ASP A 29 -5.30 15.89 1.52
CA ASP A 29 -6.04 17.14 1.73
C ASP A 29 -6.43 17.38 3.20
N GLU A 30 -6.14 16.43 4.09
CA GLU A 30 -6.41 16.58 5.51
C GLU A 30 -5.45 17.61 6.14
N PRO A 31 -5.97 18.61 6.88
CA PRO A 31 -5.14 19.63 7.51
C PRO A 31 -4.05 19.03 8.39
N TYR A 32 -2.80 19.44 8.17
CA TYR A 32 -1.62 18.99 8.93
C TYR A 32 -1.32 17.48 8.83
N PHE A 33 -1.88 16.77 7.84
CA PHE A 33 -1.61 15.34 7.65
C PHE A 33 -0.25 15.09 6.99
N VAL A 34 0.13 15.94 6.03
CA VAL A 34 1.41 15.89 5.33
C VAL A 34 2.34 16.99 5.84
N LYS A 35 3.63 16.68 5.96
CA LYS A 35 4.69 17.62 6.36
C LYS A 35 5.05 18.59 5.23
N ASP A 36 5.11 18.05 4.03
CA ASP A 36 5.49 18.71 2.80
C ASP A 36 4.70 18.07 1.63
N THR A 37 5.19 18.19 0.39
CA THR A 37 4.46 17.73 -0.80
C THR A 37 4.23 16.23 -0.87
N ILE A 38 5.01 15.41 -0.15
CA ILE A 38 4.96 13.94 -0.27
C ILE A 38 5.10 13.18 1.06
N HIS A 39 5.64 13.79 2.11
CA HIS A 39 5.87 13.09 3.37
C HIS A 39 4.70 13.27 4.35
N ILE A 40 4.33 12.19 5.03
CA ILE A 40 3.42 12.23 6.19
C ILE A 40 4.07 13.08 7.31
N GLY A 41 3.25 13.90 7.98
CA GLY A 41 3.66 14.82 9.03
C GLY A 41 2.67 14.87 10.19
N TRP A 42 2.95 15.70 11.20
CA TRP A 42 2.08 16.05 12.33
C TRP A 42 0.91 15.08 12.65
N LEU A 43 -0.31 15.35 12.14
CA LEU A 43 -1.49 14.54 12.42
C LEU A 43 -1.52 13.22 11.64
N GLY A 44 -0.84 13.17 10.49
CA GLY A 44 -0.63 11.93 9.75
C GLY A 44 0.29 10.96 10.50
N TRP A 45 1.27 11.42 11.29
CA TRP A 45 2.02 10.53 12.19
C TRP A 45 1.13 9.91 13.27
N LEU A 46 0.13 10.64 13.77
CA LEU A 46 -0.86 10.08 14.71
C LEU A 46 -1.76 9.06 14.02
N ALA A 47 -2.16 9.28 12.77
CA ALA A 47 -2.93 8.29 11.99
C ALA A 47 -2.10 7.03 11.70
N PHE A 48 -0.82 7.19 11.33
CA PHE A 48 0.13 6.10 11.15
C PHE A 48 0.29 5.27 12.43
N ASP A 49 0.52 5.92 13.57
CA ASP A 49 0.73 5.25 14.86
C ASP A 49 -0.48 4.40 15.28
N LYS A 50 -1.71 4.90 15.04
CA LYS A 50 -2.96 4.15 15.31
C LYS A 50 -3.05 2.81 14.59
N VAL A 51 -2.34 2.62 13.48
CA VAL A 51 -2.31 1.35 12.74
C VAL A 51 -1.06 0.54 13.07
N VAL A 52 0.11 1.19 13.12
CA VAL A 52 1.40 0.50 13.27
C VAL A 52 1.67 0.07 14.70
N ASN A 53 1.35 0.88 15.70
CA ASN A 53 1.62 0.55 17.09
C ASN A 53 0.84 -0.72 17.54
N PRO A 54 -0.46 -0.88 17.27
CA PRO A 54 -1.17 -2.13 17.59
C PRO A 54 -0.60 -3.36 16.87
N PHE A 55 -0.16 -3.20 15.61
CA PHE A 55 0.45 -4.28 14.83
C PHE A 55 1.79 -4.73 15.43
N LEU A 56 2.66 -3.79 15.80
CA LEU A 56 3.97 -4.11 16.39
C LEU A 56 3.89 -4.54 17.86
N SER A 57 2.92 -4.01 18.61
CA SER A 57 2.71 -4.35 20.02
C SER A 57 2.10 -5.74 20.21
N ASN A 58 1.49 -6.32 19.17
CA ASN A 58 0.90 -7.66 19.20
C ASN A 58 1.50 -8.53 18.08
N PRO A 59 2.69 -9.10 18.28
CA PRO A 59 3.40 -9.82 17.23
C PRO A 59 2.59 -11.00 16.69
N THR A 60 2.46 -11.08 15.37
CA THR A 60 1.86 -12.21 14.67
C THR A 60 2.89 -12.89 13.77
N THR A 61 2.74 -14.19 13.54
CA THR A 61 3.53 -14.90 12.54
C THR A 61 3.13 -14.47 11.13
N ALA A 62 4.10 -14.31 10.22
CA ALA A 62 3.81 -14.08 8.81
C ALA A 62 2.98 -15.24 8.23
N PRO A 63 1.99 -14.96 7.35
CA PRO A 63 1.27 -16.02 6.64
C PRO A 63 2.19 -16.69 5.61
N SER A 64 1.70 -17.79 5.03
CA SER A 64 2.31 -18.33 3.81
C SER A 64 1.99 -17.43 2.63
N TYR A 65 3.01 -17.02 1.89
CA TYR A 65 2.86 -16.15 0.71
C TYR A 65 2.80 -16.98 -0.57
N HIS A 66 2.09 -16.45 -1.57
CA HIS A 66 1.97 -17.04 -2.90
C HIS A 66 2.61 -16.11 -3.92
N MET A 67 3.94 -16.21 -4.06
CA MET A 67 4.71 -15.33 -4.92
C MET A 67 4.37 -15.56 -6.40
N ASN A 68 4.28 -14.47 -7.17
CA ASN A 68 4.06 -14.50 -8.62
C ASN A 68 5.22 -13.79 -9.33
N ASP A 69 6.07 -14.57 -10.02
CA ASP A 69 7.26 -14.06 -10.71
C ASP A 69 6.93 -13.12 -11.88
N ARG A 70 5.68 -13.08 -12.37
CA ARG A 70 5.28 -12.09 -13.38
C ARG A 70 5.45 -10.64 -12.91
N PHE A 71 5.47 -10.39 -11.60
CA PHE A 71 5.74 -9.05 -11.08
C PHE A 71 7.17 -8.55 -11.31
N PHE A 72 8.09 -9.41 -11.78
CA PHE A 72 9.41 -9.00 -12.26
C PHE A 72 9.46 -8.63 -13.75
N SER A 73 8.39 -8.89 -14.50
CA SER A 73 8.37 -8.71 -15.95
C SER A 73 8.20 -7.24 -16.36
N GLN A 74 8.65 -6.94 -17.59
CA GLN A 74 8.37 -5.66 -18.23
C GLN A 74 6.85 -5.45 -18.44
N ASP A 75 6.11 -6.53 -18.73
CA ASP A 75 4.65 -6.50 -18.86
C ASP A 75 3.99 -5.90 -17.61
N TRP A 76 4.41 -6.31 -16.42
CA TRP A 76 3.90 -5.75 -15.17
C TRP A 76 4.32 -4.29 -14.99
N ALA A 77 5.60 -3.98 -15.25
CA ALA A 77 6.13 -2.63 -15.10
C ALA A 77 5.33 -1.61 -15.91
N ASP A 78 5.04 -1.94 -17.18
CA ASP A 78 4.35 -1.06 -18.13
C ASP A 78 2.82 -1.24 -18.15
N TYR A 79 2.26 -2.10 -17.29
CA TYR A 79 0.82 -2.37 -17.29
C TYR A 79 -0.01 -1.15 -16.84
N ASP A 80 -0.78 -0.57 -17.77
CA ASP A 80 -1.74 0.52 -17.53
C ASP A 80 -3.21 0.10 -17.72
N GLY A 81 -3.45 -1.21 -17.88
CA GLY A 81 -4.78 -1.78 -18.07
C GLY A 81 -5.61 -1.86 -16.79
N ASN A 82 -6.81 -2.42 -16.88
CA ASN A 82 -7.60 -2.74 -15.69
C ASN A 82 -6.89 -3.83 -14.89
N ILE A 83 -6.60 -3.55 -13.62
CA ILE A 83 -5.77 -4.40 -12.76
C ILE A 83 -6.38 -5.81 -12.57
N LYS A 84 -7.71 -5.93 -12.64
CA LYS A 84 -8.40 -7.23 -12.56
C LYS A 84 -8.13 -8.15 -13.74
N ASP A 85 -7.63 -7.60 -14.85
CA ASP A 85 -7.35 -8.34 -16.08
C ASP A 85 -5.87 -8.77 -16.18
N PHE A 86 -5.02 -8.34 -15.25
CA PHE A 86 -3.61 -8.77 -15.17
C PHE A 86 -3.53 -10.17 -14.54
N GLN A 87 -3.39 -11.20 -15.37
CA GLN A 87 -3.15 -12.58 -14.92
C GLN A 87 -1.67 -12.89 -14.86
#